data_AF-A0A5M9N418-F1
#
_entry.id   AF-A0A5M9N418-F1
#
_cell.length_a   1.000
_cell.length_b   1.000
_cell.length_c   1.000
_cell.angle_alpha   90.00
_cell.angle_beta   90.00
_cell.angle_gamma   90.00
#
_symmetry.space_group_name_H-M   'P 1'
#
loop_
_entity.id
_entity.type
_entity.pdbx_description
1 polymer ?
#
loop_
_entity_poly.entity_id
_entity_poly.type
_entity_poly.pdbx_seq_one_letter_code
_entity_poly.pdbx_strand_id
1 'polypeptide(L)'
;MQLLLLSLPLTLALNIVTSNDDGWAESNLRASYNSLTSAGHSVILSAPAENKSGSGSRDEPPIPLIEPCEYDSCPADSPATGFNASNSHLNYVNSYPATSMKYGINTLSEQLFHDPPDLAIAGPNVGVNLGVEVFFSGTVGATVAAVHEGLPAIAFSGVSGRRTAWNEPTPASSLLYAALATNFTDRLTAKGPPFLPEGIWINVNFPKMSDGCDSVDDVKFVLSRIFPHVPLISPDNVHVCGSDRLPTETKVVFSGCYASVSVGQASNKRDANATMQEVVLKQLVIHCVVNCQLSCTLFIRTWFGQKDDTAGKKAADAAYRRFLIHAIQEGNPDYDSYGVDPEFIIHTEAAEAEEDMLQSLLILVADRKACEEGWVVHLAINHKGLVLPFRTRDRASQVSQYVANRDNGQALEEIADKPDQDELCMCDGDGWALWVF
;
A
#
# COMPACT_ATOMS: atom_id res chain seq x y z
N MET A 1 -27.51 -45.55 -8.47
CA MET A 1 -26.62 -44.88 -7.49
C MET A 1 -25.48 -44.27 -8.29
N GLN A 2 -25.65 -43.03 -8.77
CA GLN A 2 -24.60 -42.29 -9.47
C GLN A 2 -23.62 -41.79 -8.39
N LEU A 3 -22.39 -42.32 -8.39
CA LEU A 3 -21.29 -41.72 -7.66
C LEU A 3 -20.99 -40.36 -8.30
N LEU A 4 -21.33 -39.27 -7.60
CA LEU A 4 -20.65 -37.99 -7.81
C LEU A 4 -19.21 -38.18 -7.33
N LEU A 5 -18.28 -38.38 -8.27
CA LEU A 5 -16.87 -38.09 -8.03
C LEU A 5 -16.76 -36.57 -7.84
N LEU A 6 -16.64 -36.12 -6.59
CA LEU A 6 -16.12 -34.79 -6.31
C LEU A 6 -14.70 -34.74 -6.87
N SER A 7 -14.52 -34.07 -8.00
CA SER A 7 -13.21 -33.62 -8.46
C SER A 7 -12.73 -32.56 -7.48
N LEU A 8 -12.02 -32.98 -6.43
CA LEU A 8 -11.18 -32.06 -5.67
C LEU A 8 -10.18 -31.46 -6.67
N PRO A 9 -10.03 -30.13 -6.74
CA PRO A 9 -8.99 -29.54 -7.55
C PRO A 9 -7.66 -30.12 -7.07
N LEU A 10 -6.90 -30.75 -7.97
CA LEU A 10 -5.54 -31.17 -7.68
C LEU A 10 -4.73 -29.90 -7.46
N THR A 11 -4.51 -29.50 -6.22
CA THR A 11 -3.49 -28.49 -5.90
C THR A 11 -2.13 -29.11 -6.24
N LEU A 12 -1.34 -28.40 -7.04
CA LEU A 12 0.04 -28.79 -7.32
C LEU A 12 0.79 -28.74 -5.99
N ALA A 13 1.25 -29.88 -5.50
CA ALA A 13 2.20 -29.93 -4.39
C ALA A 13 3.52 -29.33 -4.89
N LEU A 14 3.99 -28.26 -4.25
CA LEU A 14 5.18 -27.52 -4.64
C LEU A 14 6.26 -27.72 -3.58
N ASN A 15 7.53 -27.72 -4.01
CA ASN A 15 8.69 -27.56 -3.16
C ASN A 15 8.93 -26.07 -2.93
N ILE A 16 8.64 -25.57 -1.72
CA ILE A 16 8.69 -24.15 -1.39
C ILE A 16 9.80 -23.88 -0.38
N VAL A 17 10.71 -22.96 -0.69
CA VAL A 17 11.63 -22.38 0.30
C VAL A 17 11.04 -21.09 0.85
N THR A 18 10.92 -21.01 2.17
CA THR A 18 10.39 -19.86 2.91
C THR A 18 11.47 -19.17 3.73
N SER A 19 11.41 -17.84 3.82
CA SER A 19 12.32 -17.02 4.63
C SER A 19 11.59 -15.76 5.15
N ASN A 20 12.29 -14.89 5.88
CA ASN A 20 11.83 -13.55 6.26
C ASN A 20 13.05 -12.70 6.69
N ASP A 21 12.80 -11.47 7.15
CA ASP A 21 13.77 -10.69 7.90
C ASP A 21 13.43 -10.47 9.38
N ASP A 22 12.23 -10.87 9.83
CA ASP A 22 11.90 -10.88 11.26
C ASP A 22 12.61 -11.99 12.05
N GLY A 23 13.17 -13.00 11.38
CA GLY A 23 13.91 -14.11 11.99
C GLY A 23 13.12 -15.42 12.09
N TRP A 24 13.85 -16.53 12.22
CA TRP A 24 13.32 -17.90 12.06
C TRP A 24 12.33 -18.31 13.15
N ALA A 25 12.39 -17.64 14.29
CA ALA A 25 11.62 -17.94 15.48
C ALA A 25 10.39 -17.01 15.63
N GLU A 26 10.08 -16.22 14.61
CA GLU A 26 8.92 -15.33 14.59
C GLU A 26 7.63 -16.04 14.12
N SER A 27 6.51 -15.70 14.78
CA SER A 27 5.20 -16.34 14.62
C SER A 27 4.55 -16.23 13.23
N ASN A 28 4.64 -15.10 12.52
CA ASN A 28 4.12 -15.00 11.16
C ASN A 28 4.81 -16.01 10.22
N LEU A 29 6.13 -16.13 10.31
CA LEU A 29 6.86 -17.09 9.47
C LEU A 29 6.47 -18.54 9.82
N ARG A 30 6.35 -18.86 11.12
CA ARG A 30 5.88 -20.20 11.56
C ARG A 30 4.44 -20.48 11.10
N ALA A 31 3.55 -19.50 11.20
CA ALA A 31 2.17 -19.61 10.75
C ALA A 31 2.10 -19.84 9.23
N SER A 32 2.91 -19.10 8.46
CA SER A 32 3.03 -19.24 7.00
C SER A 32 3.53 -20.64 6.61
N TYR A 33 4.61 -21.11 7.24
CA TYR A 33 5.12 -22.48 7.06
C TYR A 33 4.03 -23.52 7.31
N ASN A 34 3.32 -23.40 8.44
CA ASN A 34 2.27 -24.35 8.81
C ASN A 34 1.10 -24.32 7.83
N SER A 35 0.69 -23.14 7.38
CA SER A 35 -0.41 -22.95 6.43
C SER A 35 -0.09 -23.54 5.06
N LEU A 36 1.08 -23.25 4.50
CA LEU A 36 1.55 -23.81 3.23
C LEU A 36 1.71 -25.34 3.30
N THR A 37 2.27 -25.87 4.39
CA THR A 37 2.40 -27.31 4.61
C THR A 37 1.02 -27.98 4.70
N SER A 38 0.07 -27.35 5.41
CA SER A 38 -1.30 -27.86 5.55
C SER A 38 -2.08 -27.83 4.24
N ALA A 39 -1.72 -26.94 3.30
CA ALA A 39 -2.27 -26.90 1.95
C ALA A 39 -1.70 -28.00 1.02
N GLY A 40 -0.74 -28.80 1.51
CA GLY A 40 -0.18 -29.95 0.80
C GLY A 40 1.15 -29.68 0.08
N HIS A 41 1.77 -28.52 0.27
CA HIS A 41 3.10 -28.24 -0.24
C HIS A 41 4.19 -28.85 0.65
N SER A 42 5.35 -29.12 0.05
CA SER A 42 6.57 -29.48 0.75
C SER A 42 7.35 -28.20 1.05
N VAL A 43 7.53 -27.85 2.32
CA VAL A 43 8.06 -26.53 2.70
C VAL A 43 9.35 -26.68 3.50
N ILE A 44 10.33 -25.84 3.20
CA ILE A 44 11.51 -25.60 4.05
C ILE A 44 11.47 -24.15 4.50
N LEU A 45 11.76 -23.92 5.77
CA LEU A 45 11.99 -22.59 6.34
C LEU A 45 13.50 -22.43 6.54
N SER A 46 14.06 -21.38 5.94
CA SER A 46 15.46 -20.98 6.06
C SER A 46 15.54 -19.47 6.27
N ALA A 47 15.68 -19.05 7.53
CA ALA A 47 15.58 -17.65 7.91
C ALA A 47 16.69 -17.23 8.89
N PRO A 48 16.93 -15.91 9.06
CA PRO A 48 17.91 -15.40 10.00
C PRO A 48 17.73 -15.92 11.43
N ALA A 49 18.82 -16.14 12.14
CA ALA A 49 18.80 -16.50 13.58
C ALA A 49 18.21 -15.40 14.48
N GLU A 50 18.20 -14.16 13.99
CA GLU A 50 17.70 -12.96 14.67
C GLU A 50 17.03 -12.03 13.67
N ASN A 51 16.25 -11.07 14.18
CA ASN A 51 15.79 -9.94 13.38
C ASN A 51 16.90 -9.26 12.54
N LYS A 52 16.63 -9.05 11.26
CA LYS A 52 17.46 -8.29 10.32
C LYS A 52 16.64 -7.29 9.50
N SER A 53 15.55 -6.74 10.04
CA SER A 53 14.81 -5.65 9.38
C SER A 53 15.76 -4.50 8.96
N GLY A 54 15.51 -3.90 7.79
CA GLY A 54 16.33 -2.81 7.27
C GLY A 54 17.67 -3.24 6.64
N SER A 55 17.92 -4.56 6.52
CA SER A 55 19.16 -5.08 5.92
C SER A 55 19.20 -5.00 4.40
N GLY A 56 18.09 -4.70 3.72
CA GLY A 56 18.00 -4.67 2.27
C GLY A 56 18.47 -5.98 1.65
N SER A 57 19.38 -5.89 0.69
CA SER A 57 19.94 -7.07 -0.01
C SER A 57 21.34 -7.45 0.50
N ARG A 58 21.67 -7.18 1.77
CA ARG A 58 22.95 -7.62 2.34
C ARG A 58 23.06 -9.14 2.29
N ASP A 59 24.25 -9.62 1.94
CA ASP A 59 24.58 -11.03 1.79
C ASP A 59 25.99 -11.27 2.33
N GLU A 60 26.09 -12.06 3.40
CA GLU A 60 27.36 -12.37 4.06
C GLU A 60 27.41 -13.84 4.46
N PRO A 61 28.59 -14.50 4.44
CA PRO A 61 28.71 -15.87 4.91
C PRO A 61 28.24 -16.02 6.37
N PRO A 62 27.45 -17.06 6.70
CA PRO A 62 26.99 -17.25 8.06
C PRO A 62 28.15 -17.59 9.00
N ILE A 63 28.10 -17.04 10.21
CA ILE A 63 29.11 -17.24 11.26
C ILE A 63 28.49 -17.92 12.49
N PRO A 64 29.25 -18.68 13.30
CA PRO A 64 28.75 -19.22 14.56
C PRO A 64 28.12 -18.14 15.43
N LEU A 65 27.08 -18.51 16.19
CA LEU A 65 26.41 -17.62 17.11
C LEU A 65 27.32 -17.26 18.28
N ILE A 66 27.35 -15.98 18.65
CA ILE A 66 28.01 -15.49 19.87
C ILE A 66 26.97 -15.33 20.97
N GLU A 67 25.81 -14.78 20.60
CA GLU A 67 24.63 -14.64 21.48
C GLU A 67 23.57 -15.70 21.10
N PRO A 68 22.61 -16.00 21.98
CA PRO A 68 21.48 -16.87 21.63
C PRO A 68 20.70 -16.33 20.42
N CYS A 69 20.05 -17.23 19.67
CA CYS A 69 19.06 -16.81 18.68
C CYS A 69 17.96 -15.98 19.37
N GLU A 70 17.25 -15.17 18.58
CA GLU A 70 16.10 -14.44 19.12
C GLU A 70 15.08 -15.37 19.81
N TYR A 71 14.44 -14.86 20.86
CA TYR A 71 13.52 -15.61 21.72
C TYR A 71 14.13 -16.85 22.40
N ASP A 72 15.46 -16.85 22.60
CA ASP A 72 16.23 -17.99 23.14
C ASP A 72 15.95 -19.29 22.36
N SER A 73 15.64 -19.16 21.07
CA SER A 73 15.23 -20.28 20.21
C SER A 73 16.37 -21.25 19.87
N CYS A 74 17.61 -20.80 20.06
CA CYS A 74 18.83 -21.60 20.04
C CYS A 74 19.83 -21.01 21.05
N PRO A 75 20.70 -21.81 21.68
CA PRO A 75 21.67 -21.30 22.65
C PRO A 75 22.79 -20.49 21.99
N ALA A 76 23.48 -19.67 22.78
CA ALA A 76 24.78 -19.09 22.42
C ALA A 76 25.79 -20.19 22.02
N ASP A 77 26.82 -19.82 21.27
CA ASP A 77 27.85 -20.72 20.74
C ASP A 77 27.32 -21.81 19.79
N SER A 78 26.06 -21.70 19.35
CA SER A 78 25.49 -22.60 18.35
C SER A 78 26.19 -22.44 16.98
N PRO A 79 26.18 -23.49 16.14
CA PRO A 79 26.76 -23.42 14.80
C PRO A 79 26.12 -22.32 13.94
N ALA A 80 26.82 -21.91 12.87
CA ALA A 80 26.40 -20.86 11.96
C ALA A 80 25.03 -21.10 11.30
N THR A 81 24.63 -22.37 11.20
CA THR A 81 23.35 -22.82 10.69
C THR A 81 22.87 -23.98 11.55
N GLY A 82 21.56 -24.11 11.76
CA GLY A 82 21.00 -25.22 12.50
C GLY A 82 19.50 -25.33 12.30
N PHE A 83 18.85 -26.26 12.99
CA PHE A 83 17.45 -26.59 12.78
C PHE A 83 16.74 -26.92 14.09
N ASN A 84 15.40 -26.86 14.06
CA ASN A 84 14.57 -27.27 15.17
C ASN A 84 14.68 -28.78 15.39
N ALA A 85 15.05 -29.22 16.59
CA ALA A 85 15.26 -30.65 16.89
C ALA A 85 14.04 -31.54 16.59
N SER A 86 12.83 -31.00 16.69
CA SER A 86 11.58 -31.74 16.42
C SER A 86 11.14 -31.65 14.96
N ASN A 87 11.73 -30.77 14.16
CA ASN A 87 11.42 -30.61 12.75
C ASN A 87 12.60 -30.01 11.95
N SER A 88 13.28 -30.86 11.18
CA SER A 88 14.44 -30.48 10.35
C SER A 88 14.12 -29.52 9.19
N HIS A 89 12.84 -29.30 8.87
CA HIS A 89 12.43 -28.32 7.86
C HIS A 89 12.43 -26.89 8.40
N LEU A 90 12.63 -26.69 9.71
CA LEU A 90 12.67 -25.39 10.37
C LEU A 90 14.10 -25.00 10.68
N ASN A 91 14.74 -24.19 9.82
CA ASN A 91 16.16 -23.89 9.88
C ASN A 91 16.44 -22.41 10.18
N TYR A 92 17.47 -22.17 10.99
CA TYR A 92 18.06 -20.86 11.17
C TYR A 92 19.40 -20.77 10.42
N VAL A 93 19.71 -19.57 9.96
CA VAL A 93 21.00 -19.18 9.38
C VAL A 93 21.46 -17.91 10.09
N ASN A 94 22.61 -17.93 10.76
CA ASN A 94 23.12 -16.74 11.44
C ASN A 94 23.80 -15.78 10.45
N SER A 95 22.97 -15.14 9.62
CA SER A 95 23.33 -14.13 8.63
C SER A 95 22.10 -13.31 8.21
N TYR A 96 22.14 -12.67 7.05
CA TYR A 96 21.09 -11.85 6.48
C TYR A 96 19.99 -12.65 5.76
N PRO A 97 18.82 -12.04 5.50
CA PRO A 97 17.70 -12.68 4.81
C PRO A 97 18.06 -13.21 3.41
N ALA A 98 18.84 -12.44 2.63
CA ALA A 98 19.29 -12.88 1.31
C ALA A 98 20.17 -14.14 1.40
N THR A 99 21.12 -14.17 2.34
CA THR A 99 21.94 -15.36 2.60
C THR A 99 21.09 -16.54 3.06
N SER A 100 20.11 -16.31 3.94
CA SER A 100 19.23 -17.34 4.47
C SER A 100 18.38 -17.97 3.38
N MET A 101 17.83 -17.16 2.48
CA MET A 101 17.09 -17.64 1.31
C MET A 101 18.00 -18.46 0.39
N LYS A 102 19.19 -17.96 0.04
CA LYS A 102 20.16 -18.68 -0.80
C LYS A 102 20.58 -20.01 -0.18
N TYR A 103 20.78 -20.06 1.14
CA TYR A 103 21.09 -21.29 1.84
C TYR A 103 19.94 -22.31 1.76
N GLY A 104 18.70 -21.83 1.88
CA GLY A 104 17.50 -22.65 1.69
C GLY A 104 17.42 -23.24 0.28
N ILE A 105 17.69 -22.42 -0.74
CA ILE A 105 17.63 -22.80 -2.15
C ILE A 105 18.77 -23.73 -2.54
N ASN A 106 20.01 -23.42 -2.16
CA ASN A 106 21.20 -24.08 -2.71
C ASN A 106 21.73 -25.21 -1.83
N THR A 107 21.35 -25.26 -0.56
CA THR A 107 21.85 -26.27 0.38
C THR A 107 20.73 -27.14 0.93
N LEU A 108 19.70 -26.53 1.52
CA LEU A 108 18.65 -27.28 2.22
C LEU A 108 17.71 -28.01 1.26
N SER A 109 17.42 -27.44 0.09
CA SER A 109 16.59 -28.10 -0.92
C SER A 109 17.19 -29.43 -1.39
N GLU A 110 18.50 -29.47 -1.68
CA GLU A 110 19.21 -30.68 -2.06
C GLU A 110 19.18 -31.74 -0.95
N GLN A 111 19.28 -31.30 0.31
CA GLN A 111 19.28 -32.17 1.49
C GLN A 111 17.90 -32.72 1.86
N LEU A 112 16.84 -31.93 1.69
CA LEU A 112 15.52 -32.23 2.25
C LEU A 112 14.44 -32.49 1.19
N PHE A 113 14.50 -31.83 0.04
CA PHE A 113 13.62 -32.12 -1.11
C PHE A 113 14.24 -33.14 -2.06
N HIS A 114 15.57 -33.17 -2.18
CA HIS A 114 16.31 -33.90 -3.21
C HIS A 114 15.97 -33.47 -4.65
N ASP A 115 15.33 -32.31 -4.79
CA ASP A 115 14.93 -31.67 -6.04
C ASP A 115 15.07 -30.14 -5.88
N PRO A 116 15.25 -29.39 -6.98
CA PRO A 116 15.19 -27.94 -6.94
C PRO A 116 13.85 -27.44 -6.38
N PRO A 117 13.82 -26.32 -5.64
CA PRO A 117 12.57 -25.69 -5.26
C PRO A 117 11.79 -25.19 -6.49
N ASP A 118 10.47 -25.16 -6.38
CA ASP A 118 9.57 -24.62 -7.40
C ASP A 118 9.32 -23.12 -7.21
N LEU A 119 9.34 -22.66 -5.96
CA LEU A 119 8.95 -21.30 -5.56
C LEU A 119 9.69 -20.86 -4.30
N ALA A 120 10.04 -19.58 -4.22
CA ALA A 120 10.54 -18.95 -3.01
C ALA A 120 9.53 -17.94 -2.43
N ILE A 121 9.37 -17.92 -1.11
CA ILE A 121 8.46 -17.01 -0.42
C ILE A 121 9.17 -16.33 0.75
N ALA A 122 9.06 -15.01 0.86
CA ALA A 122 9.54 -14.28 2.04
C ALA A 122 8.37 -13.63 2.81
N GLY A 123 8.40 -13.72 4.13
CA GLY A 123 7.37 -13.20 5.03
C GLY A 123 6.28 -14.22 5.38
N PRO A 124 5.09 -13.78 5.86
CA PRO A 124 4.66 -12.38 5.97
C PRO A 124 5.46 -11.57 7.00
N ASN A 125 5.99 -10.42 6.57
CA ASN A 125 6.68 -9.48 7.44
C ASN A 125 5.73 -8.81 8.45
N VAL A 126 6.20 -8.55 9.67
CA VAL A 126 5.54 -7.67 10.63
C VAL A 126 5.73 -6.22 10.19
N GLY A 127 4.71 -5.67 9.53
CA GLY A 127 4.77 -4.35 8.89
C GLY A 127 4.77 -4.48 7.37
N VAL A 128 4.32 -3.42 6.71
CA VAL A 128 4.30 -3.32 5.24
C VAL A 128 5.68 -2.98 4.67
N ASN A 129 5.87 -3.26 3.38
CA ASN A 129 7.04 -2.85 2.60
C ASN A 129 6.56 -2.05 1.39
N LEU A 130 6.33 -0.74 1.59
CA LEU A 130 5.71 0.14 0.59
C LEU A 130 6.74 1.11 -0.01
N GLY A 131 6.67 1.32 -1.33
CA GLY A 131 7.43 2.36 -1.99
C GLY A 131 8.93 2.31 -1.71
N VAL A 132 9.49 3.35 -1.09
CA VAL A 132 10.95 3.44 -0.85
C VAL A 132 11.47 2.42 0.17
N GLU A 133 10.61 1.89 1.04
CA GLU A 133 11.00 0.88 2.04
C GLU A 133 11.47 -0.42 1.38
N VAL A 134 10.96 -0.74 0.18
CA VAL A 134 11.32 -1.91 -0.63
C VAL A 134 12.84 -2.02 -0.84
N PHE A 135 13.57 -0.91 -0.90
CA PHE A 135 15.03 -0.94 -1.10
C PHE A 135 15.78 -1.49 0.12
N PHE A 136 15.31 -1.15 1.32
CA PHE A 136 15.94 -1.47 2.60
C PHE A 136 15.27 -2.66 3.29
N SER A 137 14.15 -3.14 2.77
CA SER A 137 13.45 -4.33 3.25
C SER A 137 14.30 -5.59 3.08
N GLY A 138 14.50 -6.33 4.18
CA GLY A 138 15.15 -7.63 4.15
C GLY A 138 14.23 -8.71 3.58
N THR A 139 12.93 -8.63 3.81
CA THR A 139 11.92 -9.50 3.18
C THR A 139 11.96 -9.39 1.65
N VAL A 140 11.99 -8.17 1.10
CA VAL A 140 12.21 -7.97 -0.34
C VAL A 140 13.61 -8.42 -0.76
N GLY A 141 14.62 -8.15 0.06
CA GLY A 141 16.00 -8.59 -0.19
C GLY A 141 16.13 -10.11 -0.39
N ALA A 142 15.50 -10.90 0.48
CA ALA A 142 15.41 -12.36 0.37
C ALA A 142 14.67 -12.78 -0.90
N THR A 143 13.54 -12.14 -1.20
CA THR A 143 12.73 -12.42 -2.41
C THR A 143 13.53 -12.19 -3.69
N VAL A 144 14.22 -11.04 -3.79
CA VAL A 144 15.04 -10.69 -4.93
C VAL A 144 16.25 -11.62 -5.06
N ALA A 145 16.86 -12.02 -3.94
CA ALA A 145 17.94 -13.01 -3.96
C ALA A 145 17.49 -14.34 -4.57
N ALA A 146 16.28 -14.83 -4.25
CA ALA A 146 15.73 -16.02 -4.88
C ALA A 146 15.53 -15.89 -6.39
N VAL A 147 15.08 -14.72 -6.88
CA VAL A 147 14.98 -14.47 -8.32
C VAL A 147 16.35 -14.48 -9.00
N HIS A 148 17.39 -14.00 -8.33
CA HIS A 148 18.77 -14.10 -8.83
C HIS A 148 19.30 -15.54 -8.86
N GLU A 149 18.78 -16.43 -8.01
CA GLU A 149 19.04 -17.88 -8.07
C GLU A 149 18.15 -18.60 -9.11
N GLY A 150 17.32 -17.86 -9.87
CA GLY A 150 16.50 -18.40 -10.95
C GLY A 150 15.11 -18.90 -10.54
N LEU A 151 14.67 -18.64 -9.30
CA LEU A 151 13.35 -19.03 -8.82
C LEU A 151 12.31 -17.92 -8.95
N PRO A 152 11.04 -18.24 -9.30
CA PRO A 152 9.95 -17.30 -9.08
C PRO A 152 9.82 -17.03 -7.56
N ALA A 153 9.53 -15.78 -7.18
CA ALA A 153 9.51 -15.40 -5.78
C ALA A 153 8.42 -14.38 -5.41
N ILE A 154 7.90 -14.51 -4.20
CA ILE A 154 6.84 -13.65 -3.64
C ILE A 154 7.28 -13.11 -2.27
N ALA A 155 7.11 -11.80 -2.07
CA ALA A 155 7.22 -11.13 -0.77
C ALA A 155 5.82 -10.89 -0.20
N PHE A 156 5.59 -11.27 1.06
CA PHE A 156 4.37 -10.96 1.79
C PHE A 156 4.66 -10.04 2.98
N SER A 157 3.75 -9.12 3.26
CA SER A 157 3.87 -8.14 4.35
C SER A 157 2.48 -7.74 4.85
N GLY A 158 2.33 -7.31 6.10
CA GLY A 158 1.02 -6.99 6.68
C GLY A 158 1.02 -5.73 7.55
N VAL A 159 -0.02 -4.90 7.43
CA VAL A 159 -0.14 -3.61 8.16
C VAL A 159 -0.18 -3.79 9.67
N SER A 160 -1.04 -4.68 10.17
CA SER A 160 -1.14 -4.99 11.61
C SER A 160 -0.22 -6.12 12.03
N GLY A 161 0.25 -6.10 13.27
CA GLY A 161 0.97 -7.21 13.87
C GLY A 161 1.95 -6.72 14.92
N ARG A 162 2.46 -7.66 15.71
CA ARG A 162 3.61 -7.43 16.58
C ARG A 162 4.51 -8.64 16.50
N ARG A 163 5.83 -8.43 16.57
CA ARG A 163 6.79 -9.52 16.62
C ARG A 163 6.50 -10.39 17.84
N THR A 164 6.22 -11.67 17.59
CA THR A 164 5.75 -12.61 18.61
C THR A 164 6.55 -13.90 18.51
N ALA A 165 7.05 -14.41 19.63
CA ALA A 165 7.85 -15.62 19.66
C ALA A 165 7.03 -16.85 19.22
N TRP A 166 7.67 -17.79 18.52
CA TRP A 166 7.06 -19.04 18.03
C TRP A 166 6.39 -19.91 19.11
N ASN A 167 6.78 -19.75 20.38
CA ASN A 167 6.28 -20.50 21.53
C ASN A 167 5.24 -19.73 22.35
N GLU A 168 4.88 -18.52 21.93
CA GLU A 168 3.74 -17.78 22.47
C GLU A 168 2.45 -18.11 21.69
N PRO A 169 1.26 -17.77 22.24
CA PRO A 169 0.02 -17.86 21.47
C PRO A 169 0.12 -17.07 20.16
N THR A 170 -0.03 -17.76 19.04
CA THR A 170 0.05 -17.15 17.71
C THR A 170 -1.04 -16.08 17.55
N PRO A 171 -0.69 -14.84 17.19
CA PRO A 171 -1.69 -13.79 16.98
C PRO A 171 -2.69 -14.16 15.87
N ALA A 172 -3.95 -13.76 16.04
CA ALA A 172 -5.00 -14.01 15.04
C ALA A 172 -4.64 -13.41 13.66
N SER A 173 -4.04 -12.22 13.63
CA SER A 173 -3.56 -11.59 12.41
C SER A 173 -2.49 -12.43 11.69
N SER A 174 -1.60 -13.10 12.42
CA SER A 174 -0.57 -13.96 11.85
C SER A 174 -1.18 -15.17 11.14
N LEU A 175 -2.22 -15.77 11.73
CA LEU A 175 -2.96 -16.87 11.11
C LEU A 175 -3.70 -16.42 9.85
N LEU A 176 -4.33 -15.24 9.89
CA LEU A 176 -5.03 -14.67 8.74
C LEU A 176 -4.09 -14.31 7.59
N TYR A 177 -2.93 -13.70 7.87
CA TYR A 177 -1.93 -13.43 6.82
C TYR A 177 -1.32 -14.70 6.25
N ALA A 178 -1.06 -15.71 7.06
CA ALA A 178 -0.59 -17.00 6.58
C ALA A 178 -1.59 -17.65 5.61
N ALA A 179 -2.87 -17.61 5.97
CA ALA A 179 -3.96 -18.12 5.11
C ALA A 179 -4.11 -17.30 3.82
N LEU A 180 -4.02 -15.97 3.90
CA LEU A 180 -4.03 -15.08 2.72
C LEU A 180 -2.83 -15.34 1.79
N ALA A 181 -1.63 -15.49 2.35
CA ALA A 181 -0.42 -15.79 1.60
C ALA A 181 -0.50 -17.15 0.90
N THR A 182 -1.00 -18.17 1.60
CA THR A 182 -1.26 -19.50 1.03
C THR A 182 -2.28 -19.41 -0.10
N ASN A 183 -3.41 -18.73 0.14
CA ASN A 183 -4.45 -18.59 -0.88
C ASN A 183 -3.99 -17.83 -2.12
N PHE A 184 -3.16 -16.79 -1.95
CA PHE A 184 -2.54 -16.09 -3.07
C PHE A 184 -1.58 -17.00 -3.84
N THR A 185 -0.73 -17.74 -3.13
CA THR A 185 0.24 -18.67 -3.70
C THR A 185 -0.45 -19.75 -4.54
N ASP A 186 -1.50 -20.37 -4.02
CA ASP A 186 -2.30 -21.37 -4.74
C ASP A 186 -2.91 -20.78 -6.02
N ARG A 187 -3.48 -19.58 -5.95
CA ARG A 187 -4.09 -18.93 -7.13
C ARG A 187 -3.05 -18.60 -8.19
N LEU A 188 -1.89 -18.09 -7.79
CA LEU A 188 -0.81 -17.75 -8.73
C LEU A 188 -0.29 -19.00 -9.45
N THR A 189 -0.18 -20.12 -8.73
CA THR A 189 0.46 -21.35 -9.21
C THR A 189 -0.51 -22.36 -9.83
N ALA A 190 -1.83 -22.13 -9.71
CA ALA A 190 -2.88 -23.04 -10.17
C ALA A 190 -2.80 -23.46 -11.66
N LYS A 191 -2.19 -22.64 -12.51
CA LYS A 191 -2.05 -22.91 -13.96
C LYS A 191 -0.79 -23.72 -14.31
N GLY A 192 0.05 -24.04 -13.33
CA GLY A 192 1.35 -24.68 -13.55
C GLY A 192 2.43 -23.71 -14.03
N PRO A 193 3.69 -24.19 -14.13
CA PRO A 193 4.82 -23.35 -14.52
C PRO A 193 4.81 -22.99 -16.02
N PRO A 194 5.48 -21.89 -16.41
CA PRO A 194 6.19 -20.95 -15.55
C PRO A 194 5.24 -20.07 -14.72
N PHE A 195 5.51 -19.94 -13.42
CA PHE A 195 4.66 -19.15 -12.52
C PHE A 195 4.87 -17.66 -12.70
N LEU A 196 6.11 -17.20 -12.94
CA LEU A 196 6.41 -15.80 -13.20
C LEU A 196 7.40 -15.68 -14.37
N PRO A 197 7.42 -14.54 -15.09
CA PRO A 197 8.50 -14.26 -16.04
C PRO A 197 9.87 -14.21 -15.34
N GLU A 198 10.92 -14.49 -16.10
CA GLU A 198 12.30 -14.39 -15.59
C GLU A 198 12.61 -12.96 -15.09
N GLY A 199 13.29 -12.87 -13.95
CA GLY A 199 13.68 -11.58 -13.36
C GLY A 199 12.53 -10.81 -12.69
N ILE A 200 11.35 -11.41 -12.56
CA ILE A 200 10.16 -10.81 -11.94
C ILE A 200 9.87 -11.42 -10.57
N TRP A 201 9.50 -10.57 -9.63
CA TRP A 201 9.00 -10.94 -8.30
C TRP A 201 7.67 -10.24 -8.00
N ILE A 202 6.93 -10.74 -7.01
CA ILE A 202 5.66 -10.15 -6.58
C ILE A 202 5.81 -9.57 -5.17
N ASN A 203 5.38 -8.31 -4.98
CA ASN A 203 5.23 -7.68 -3.67
C ASN A 203 3.75 -7.70 -3.28
N VAL A 204 3.40 -8.35 -2.16
CA VAL A 204 2.04 -8.39 -1.65
C VAL A 204 1.99 -7.77 -0.26
N ASN A 205 1.17 -6.74 -0.09
CA ASN A 205 0.92 -6.14 1.23
C ASN A 205 -0.54 -6.33 1.62
N PHE A 206 -0.77 -6.96 2.77
CA PHE A 206 -2.09 -7.19 3.33
C PHE A 206 -2.58 -5.99 4.14
N PRO A 207 -3.89 -5.69 4.11
CA PRO A 207 -4.48 -4.63 4.92
C PRO A 207 -4.41 -4.99 6.41
N LYS A 208 -4.85 -4.06 7.25
CA LYS A 208 -5.05 -4.33 8.68
C LYS A 208 -6.14 -5.39 8.84
N MET A 209 -5.86 -6.49 9.54
CA MET A 209 -6.86 -7.55 9.82
C MET A 209 -7.68 -7.21 11.06
N SER A 210 -8.35 -6.06 11.00
CA SER A 210 -9.33 -5.57 11.96
C SER A 210 -10.30 -4.65 11.23
N ASP A 211 -11.29 -4.10 11.94
CA ASP A 211 -12.18 -3.06 11.41
C ASP A 211 -12.98 -3.52 10.16
N GLY A 212 -13.44 -4.78 10.17
CA GLY A 212 -14.26 -5.39 9.11
C GLY A 212 -13.50 -6.30 8.14
N CYS A 213 -12.20 -6.49 8.33
CA CYS A 213 -11.39 -7.47 7.60
C CYS A 213 -11.07 -8.68 8.50
N ASP A 214 -12.10 -9.47 8.85
CA ASP A 214 -12.01 -10.50 9.89
C ASP A 214 -11.74 -11.90 9.32
N SER A 215 -11.87 -12.08 8.00
CA SER A 215 -11.65 -13.34 7.30
C SER A 215 -10.86 -13.17 6.01
N VAL A 216 -10.35 -14.30 5.50
CA VAL A 216 -9.63 -14.36 4.21
C VAL A 216 -10.53 -13.91 3.05
N ASP A 217 -11.83 -14.19 3.11
CA ASP A 217 -12.78 -13.90 2.04
C ASP A 217 -13.12 -12.41 1.92
N ASP A 218 -12.92 -11.65 2.99
CA ASP A 218 -13.13 -10.19 3.02
C ASP A 218 -12.07 -9.46 2.20
N VAL A 219 -10.86 -10.02 2.12
CA VAL A 219 -9.72 -9.37 1.48
C VAL A 219 -9.73 -9.59 -0.04
N LYS A 220 -9.70 -8.49 -0.79
CA LYS A 220 -9.63 -8.51 -2.26
C LYS A 220 -8.24 -8.12 -2.74
N PHE A 221 -7.67 -8.90 -3.65
CA PHE A 221 -6.39 -8.61 -4.27
C PHE A 221 -6.54 -7.60 -5.41
N VAL A 222 -5.71 -6.56 -5.39
CA VAL A 222 -5.73 -5.44 -6.32
C VAL A 222 -4.34 -5.29 -6.94
N LEU A 223 -4.27 -5.29 -8.28
CA LEU A 223 -3.03 -5.03 -8.98
C LEU A 223 -2.63 -3.56 -8.76
N SER A 224 -1.39 -3.36 -8.32
CA SER A 224 -0.86 -2.08 -7.89
C SER A 224 0.56 -1.85 -8.40
N ARG A 225 1.12 -0.71 -8.04
CA ARG A 225 2.52 -0.34 -8.30
C ARG A 225 3.24 0.09 -7.03
N ILE A 226 4.51 -0.27 -6.93
CA ILE A 226 5.41 0.04 -5.82
C ILE A 226 5.63 1.55 -5.73
N PHE A 227 5.99 2.19 -6.83
CA PHE A 227 6.30 3.63 -6.87
C PHE A 227 5.21 4.41 -7.59
N PRO A 228 4.94 5.70 -7.28
CA PRO A 228 4.04 6.53 -8.07
C PRO A 228 4.44 6.58 -9.55
N HIS A 229 3.44 6.63 -10.45
CA HIS A 229 3.69 6.79 -11.89
C HIS A 229 4.23 8.18 -12.19
N VAL A 230 5.41 8.23 -12.79
CA VAL A 230 6.04 9.47 -13.27
C VAL A 230 6.10 9.44 -14.79
N PRO A 231 5.39 10.33 -15.51
CA PRO A 231 5.39 10.38 -16.96
C PRO A 231 6.81 10.41 -17.53
N LEU A 232 7.06 9.68 -18.62
CA LEU A 232 8.35 9.57 -19.32
C LEU A 232 9.49 8.90 -18.53
N ILE A 233 9.27 8.51 -17.26
CA ILE A 233 10.27 7.86 -16.40
C ILE A 233 9.82 6.46 -16.00
N SER A 234 8.55 6.32 -15.61
CA SER A 234 7.95 5.04 -15.26
C SER A 234 7.58 4.26 -16.52
N PRO A 235 7.72 2.93 -16.51
CA PRO A 235 7.13 2.11 -17.56
C PRO A 235 5.60 2.24 -17.56
N ASP A 236 5.01 1.97 -18.71
CA ASP A 236 3.56 1.87 -18.86
C ASP A 236 3.01 0.72 -18.01
N ASN A 237 1.78 0.88 -17.52
CA ASN A 237 1.10 -0.19 -16.80
C ASN A 237 0.20 -0.99 -17.76
N VAL A 238 -0.12 -2.21 -17.36
CA VAL A 238 -1.12 -3.03 -18.04
C VAL A 238 -2.49 -2.34 -18.01
N HIS A 239 -3.23 -2.42 -19.11
CA HIS A 239 -4.61 -1.98 -19.16
C HIS A 239 -5.47 -2.92 -18.31
N VAL A 240 -6.02 -2.41 -17.21
CA VAL A 240 -6.90 -3.17 -16.33
C VAL A 240 -7.95 -2.23 -15.75
N CYS A 241 -9.19 -2.73 -15.60
CA CYS A 241 -10.28 -1.93 -15.04
C CYS A 241 -10.58 -0.63 -15.83
N GLY A 242 -10.37 -0.63 -17.16
CA GLY A 242 -10.60 0.54 -18.01
C GLY A 242 -9.53 1.64 -17.88
N SER A 243 -8.38 1.34 -17.27
CA SER A 243 -7.31 2.32 -17.00
C SER A 243 -5.92 1.70 -17.22
N ASP A 244 -4.98 2.51 -17.70
CA ASP A 244 -3.54 2.20 -17.76
C ASP A 244 -2.80 2.77 -16.55
N ARG A 245 -3.53 3.16 -15.49
CA ARG A 245 -2.98 3.69 -14.24
C ARG A 245 -3.35 2.78 -13.08
N LEU A 246 -2.34 2.09 -12.56
CA LEU A 246 -2.46 1.31 -11.34
C LEU A 246 -2.35 2.21 -10.10
N PRO A 247 -3.12 1.93 -9.03
CA PRO A 247 -2.95 2.60 -7.74
C PRO A 247 -1.61 2.21 -7.11
N THR A 248 -1.07 3.08 -6.24
CA THR A 248 0.10 2.70 -5.43
C THR A 248 -0.30 1.70 -4.34
N GLU A 249 0.64 0.89 -3.88
CA GLU A 249 0.42 -0.05 -2.79
C GLU A 249 -0.18 0.62 -1.56
N THR A 250 0.36 1.78 -1.17
CA THR A 250 -0.15 2.61 -0.07
C THR A 250 -1.64 2.93 -0.23
N LYS A 251 -2.07 3.33 -1.44
CA LYS A 251 -3.49 3.63 -1.68
C LYS A 251 -4.35 2.39 -1.54
N VAL A 252 -3.86 1.23 -1.94
CA VAL A 252 -4.65 -0.01 -1.85
C VAL A 252 -4.80 -0.45 -0.40
N VAL A 253 -3.69 -0.62 0.34
CA VAL A 253 -3.73 -1.29 1.66
C VAL A 253 -4.43 -0.48 2.74
N PHE A 254 -4.52 0.85 2.58
CA PHE A 254 -5.21 1.73 3.52
C PHE A 254 -6.64 2.10 3.08
N SER A 255 -7.12 1.55 1.96
CA SER A 255 -8.46 1.82 1.41
C SER A 255 -9.56 0.89 1.92
N GLY A 256 -9.22 -0.09 2.78
CA GLY A 256 -10.14 -1.08 3.33
C GLY A 256 -9.55 -2.48 3.27
N CYS A 257 -10.39 -3.50 3.07
CA CYS A 257 -9.97 -4.91 2.97
C CYS A 257 -9.37 -5.23 1.59
N TYR A 258 -8.32 -4.51 1.20
CA TYR A 258 -7.64 -4.70 -0.07
C TYR A 258 -6.17 -5.02 0.14
N ALA A 259 -5.72 -6.13 -0.44
CA ALA A 259 -4.31 -6.48 -0.52
C ALA A 259 -3.72 -5.94 -1.81
N SER A 260 -2.61 -5.20 -1.71
CA SER A 260 -1.87 -4.74 -2.88
C SER A 260 -1.07 -5.88 -3.49
N VAL A 261 -0.96 -5.91 -4.81
CA VAL A 261 -0.18 -6.88 -5.57
C VAL A 261 0.61 -6.11 -6.61
N SER A 262 1.90 -5.90 -6.39
CA SER A 262 2.77 -5.21 -7.34
C SER A 262 3.76 -6.16 -7.98
N VAL A 263 4.06 -5.91 -9.25
CA VAL A 263 4.99 -6.72 -10.04
C VAL A 263 6.32 -5.98 -10.12
N GLY A 264 7.34 -6.51 -9.46
CA GLY A 264 8.66 -5.89 -9.35
C GLY A 264 9.69 -6.54 -10.27
N GLN A 265 10.67 -5.75 -10.70
CA GLN A 265 11.86 -6.23 -11.42
C GLN A 265 13.01 -6.45 -10.45
N ALA A 266 13.61 -7.63 -10.43
CA ALA A 266 14.68 -7.97 -9.49
C ALA A 266 15.94 -7.11 -9.66
N SER A 267 16.26 -6.69 -10.89
CA SER A 267 17.47 -5.93 -11.20
C SER A 267 17.55 -4.55 -10.52
N ASN A 268 16.41 -3.95 -10.15
CA ASN A 268 16.36 -2.61 -9.60
C ASN A 268 15.28 -2.40 -8.52
N LYS A 269 14.50 -3.44 -8.18
CA LYS A 269 13.36 -3.42 -7.25
C LYS A 269 12.24 -2.43 -7.59
N ARG A 270 12.18 -1.94 -8.83
CA ARG A 270 11.13 -1.05 -9.32
C ARG A 270 10.02 -1.84 -10.03
N ASP A 271 8.94 -1.13 -10.34
CA ASP A 271 7.82 -1.67 -11.11
C ASP A 271 8.26 -2.26 -12.44
N ALA A 272 7.80 -3.49 -12.73
CA ALA A 272 7.92 -4.10 -14.04
C ALA A 272 6.98 -3.43 -15.06
N ASN A 273 7.25 -3.62 -16.35
CA ASN A 273 6.44 -3.03 -17.42
C ASN A 273 5.09 -3.74 -17.62
N ALA A 274 4.20 -3.12 -18.41
CA ALA A 274 2.88 -3.63 -18.76
C ALA A 274 2.88 -5.09 -19.23
N THR A 275 3.87 -5.51 -20.04
CA THR A 275 3.94 -6.89 -20.55
C THR A 275 4.13 -7.90 -19.42
N MET A 276 5.01 -7.59 -18.45
CA MET A 276 5.25 -8.48 -17.30
C MET A 276 4.06 -8.46 -16.34
N GLN A 277 3.43 -7.30 -16.15
CA GLN A 277 2.21 -7.16 -15.36
C GLN A 277 1.04 -7.98 -15.94
N GLU A 278 0.91 -8.03 -17.26
CA GLU A 278 -0.14 -8.78 -17.95
C GLU A 278 -0.05 -10.30 -17.70
N VAL A 279 1.17 -10.84 -17.57
CA VAL A 279 1.38 -12.26 -17.24
C VAL A 279 0.77 -12.59 -15.87
N VAL A 280 1.06 -11.75 -14.87
CA VAL A 280 0.54 -11.91 -13.50
C VAL A 280 -0.97 -11.72 -13.48
N LEU A 281 -1.49 -10.71 -14.18
CA LEU A 281 -2.93 -10.46 -14.30
C LEU A 281 -3.67 -11.66 -14.91
N LYS A 282 -3.08 -12.37 -15.87
CA LYS A 282 -3.68 -13.57 -16.47
C LYS A 282 -3.74 -14.76 -15.52
N GLN A 283 -2.93 -14.81 -14.47
CA GLN A 283 -2.94 -15.89 -13.49
C GLN A 283 -3.92 -15.65 -12.34
N LEU A 284 -4.18 -14.38 -12.01
CA LEU A 284 -4.95 -14.01 -10.83
C LEU A 284 -6.34 -13.47 -11.18
N VAL A 285 -7.30 -13.66 -10.27
CA VAL A 285 -8.55 -12.88 -10.27
C VAL A 285 -8.27 -11.58 -9.53
N ILE A 286 -7.97 -10.52 -10.28
CA ILE A 286 -7.73 -9.17 -9.74
C ILE A 286 -9.05 -8.40 -9.63
N HIS A 287 -9.22 -7.71 -8.51
CA HIS A 287 -10.34 -6.81 -8.27
C HIS A 287 -9.97 -5.38 -8.66
N CYS A 288 -10.92 -4.69 -9.26
CA CYS A 288 -10.80 -3.29 -9.56
C CYS A 288 -11.15 -2.48 -8.32
N VAL A 289 -10.21 -1.67 -7.84
CA VAL A 289 -10.59 -0.54 -6.99
C VAL A 289 -11.18 0.50 -7.93
N VAL A 290 -12.49 0.44 -8.15
CA VAL A 290 -13.20 1.53 -8.83
C VAL A 290 -13.09 2.72 -7.90
N ASN A 291 -12.32 3.69 -8.35
CA ASN A 291 -11.92 4.83 -7.56
C ASN A 291 -13.11 5.79 -7.37
N CYS A 292 -14.03 5.47 -6.47
CA CYS A 292 -14.77 6.49 -5.74
C CYS A 292 -13.98 7.01 -4.52
N GLN A 293 -12.70 6.64 -4.40
CA GLN A 293 -11.83 6.93 -3.25
C GLN A 293 -10.63 7.84 -3.55
N LEU A 294 -10.63 8.55 -4.69
CA LEU A 294 -10.08 9.89 -4.63
C LEU A 294 -11.17 10.73 -3.97
N SER A 295 -10.99 11.05 -2.69
CA SER A 295 -11.21 12.43 -2.29
C SER A 295 -10.33 13.26 -3.23
N CYS A 296 -10.88 13.62 -4.39
CA CYS A 296 -10.33 14.71 -5.16
C CYS A 296 -10.54 15.93 -4.27
N THR A 297 -9.55 16.24 -3.43
CA THR A 297 -9.48 17.55 -2.82
C THR A 297 -9.26 18.51 -3.97
N LEU A 298 -10.36 19.08 -4.45
CA LEU A 298 -10.35 20.10 -5.48
C LEU A 298 -9.95 21.40 -4.79
N PHE A 299 -8.66 21.72 -4.85
CA PHE A 299 -8.17 23.02 -4.40
C PHE A 299 -8.54 24.08 -5.46
N ILE A 300 -9.66 24.78 -5.25
CA ILE A 300 -10.00 25.95 -6.06
C ILE A 300 -9.30 27.16 -5.47
N ARG A 301 -8.39 27.78 -6.22
CA ARG A 301 -7.71 29.00 -5.80
C ARG A 301 -8.60 30.21 -6.09
N THR A 302 -9.18 30.81 -5.06
CA THR A 302 -9.75 32.16 -5.14
C THR A 302 -9.02 33.08 -4.16
N TRP A 303 -8.53 34.21 -4.64
CA TRP A 303 -7.93 35.25 -3.80
C TRP A 303 -8.95 36.38 -3.64
N PHE A 304 -9.42 36.59 -2.42
CA PHE A 304 -10.18 37.78 -2.07
C PHE A 304 -9.18 38.81 -1.53
N GLY A 305 -9.01 39.94 -2.22
CA GLY A 305 -8.03 40.97 -1.86
C GLY A 305 -7.75 41.90 -3.03
N GLN A 306 -7.15 43.07 -2.78
CA GLN A 306 -6.89 44.02 -3.86
C GLN A 306 -5.99 43.39 -4.94
N LYS A 307 -6.35 43.62 -6.21
CA LYS A 307 -5.70 43.00 -7.38
C LYS A 307 -4.20 43.27 -7.42
N ASP A 308 -3.73 44.35 -6.81
CA ASP A 308 -2.33 44.79 -6.86
C ASP A 308 -1.54 44.47 -5.58
N ASP A 309 -2.17 43.83 -4.58
CA ASP A 309 -1.49 43.39 -3.35
C ASP A 309 -0.60 42.16 -3.60
N THR A 310 0.61 42.43 -4.06
CA THR A 310 1.60 41.41 -4.39
C THR A 310 2.17 40.74 -3.13
N ALA A 311 2.18 41.44 -2.00
CA ALA A 311 2.68 40.93 -0.73
C ALA A 311 1.71 39.92 -0.12
N GLY A 312 0.41 40.25 -0.07
CA GLY A 312 -0.66 39.36 0.38
C GLY A 312 -0.74 38.08 -0.46
N LYS A 313 -0.66 38.20 -1.79
CA LYS A 313 -0.60 37.04 -2.70
C LYS A 313 0.57 36.10 -2.40
N LYS A 314 1.76 36.66 -2.18
CA LYS A 314 2.97 35.85 -1.89
C LYS A 314 2.89 35.17 -0.52
N ALA A 315 2.30 35.84 0.47
CA ALA A 315 2.05 35.26 1.79
C ALA A 315 1.05 34.10 1.71
N ALA A 316 -0.06 34.28 0.98
CA ALA A 316 -1.04 33.23 0.72
C ALA A 316 -0.45 32.03 -0.03
N ASP A 317 0.41 32.26 -1.02
CA ASP A 317 1.10 31.19 -1.74
C ASP A 317 2.05 30.39 -0.83
N ALA A 318 2.73 31.06 0.10
CA ALA A 318 3.59 30.40 1.09
C ALA A 318 2.76 29.58 2.10
N ALA A 319 1.65 30.11 2.57
CA ALA A 319 0.71 29.43 3.43
C ALA A 319 0.11 28.18 2.76
N TYR A 320 -0.35 28.31 1.51
CA TYR A 320 -0.87 27.22 0.70
C TYR A 320 0.15 26.08 0.54
N ARG A 321 1.41 26.42 0.25
CA ARG A 321 2.48 25.42 0.12
C ARG A 321 2.73 24.66 1.43
N ARG A 322 2.71 25.35 2.58
CA ARG A 322 2.88 24.71 3.89
C ARG A 322 1.73 23.74 4.20
N PHE A 323 0.50 24.17 3.97
CA PHE A 323 -0.68 23.33 4.16
C PHE A 323 -0.70 22.12 3.22
N LEU A 324 -0.36 22.32 1.93
CA LEU A 324 -0.32 21.26 0.94
C LEU A 324 0.76 20.21 1.25
N ILE A 325 1.95 20.63 1.69
CA ILE A 325 3.01 19.73 2.13
C ILE A 325 2.55 18.89 3.31
N HIS A 326 1.92 19.51 4.31
CA HIS A 326 1.42 18.83 5.50
C HIS A 326 0.27 17.84 5.16
N ALA A 327 -0.72 18.27 4.39
CA ALA A 327 -1.85 17.42 3.97
C ALA A 327 -1.45 16.26 3.06
N ILE A 328 -0.43 16.44 2.20
CA ILE A 328 0.11 15.37 1.34
C ILE A 328 0.96 14.38 2.12
N GLN A 329 1.69 14.83 3.14
CA GLN A 329 2.63 13.99 3.89
C GLN A 329 1.94 13.01 4.84
N GLU A 330 0.75 13.32 5.37
CA GLU A 330 0.17 12.50 6.44
C GLU A 330 -0.84 11.45 6.01
N GLY A 331 -1.43 11.52 4.81
CA GLY A 331 -2.20 10.41 4.21
C GLY A 331 -3.21 9.68 5.12
N ASN A 332 -3.74 10.34 6.15
CA ASN A 332 -4.57 9.72 7.18
C ASN A 332 -6.05 9.96 6.89
N PRO A 333 -6.84 8.92 6.56
CA PRO A 333 -8.25 9.04 6.21
C PRO A 333 -9.20 9.31 7.39
N ASP A 334 -8.71 9.33 8.64
CA ASP A 334 -9.50 9.62 9.84
C ASP A 334 -9.34 11.05 10.37
N TYR A 335 -9.01 12.00 9.50
CA TYR A 335 -8.99 13.43 9.85
C TYR A 335 -10.41 13.98 9.98
N ASP A 336 -11.13 13.50 10.99
CA ASP A 336 -12.35 14.14 11.47
C ASP A 336 -12.02 15.56 11.90
N SER A 337 -12.99 16.45 11.66
CA SER A 337 -13.03 17.92 11.83
C SER A 337 -12.41 18.59 13.09
N TYR A 338 -11.82 17.83 14.00
CA TYR A 338 -11.10 18.24 15.20
C TYR A 338 -9.57 18.13 15.10
N GLY A 339 -9.02 17.57 14.01
CA GLY A 339 -7.58 17.30 13.89
C GLY A 339 -6.69 18.43 13.39
N VAL A 340 -7.22 19.59 12.96
CA VAL A 340 -6.35 20.68 12.48
C VAL A 340 -5.42 21.09 13.61
N ASP A 341 -4.10 21.00 13.39
CA ASP A 341 -3.12 21.39 14.41
C ASP A 341 -3.50 22.80 14.91
N PRO A 342 -3.61 23.02 16.23
CA PRO A 342 -3.95 24.31 16.81
C PRO A 342 -3.13 25.48 16.25
N GLU A 343 -1.92 25.23 15.75
CA GLU A 343 -1.11 26.24 15.07
C GLU A 343 -1.77 26.84 13.81
N PHE A 344 -2.71 26.12 13.18
CA PHE A 344 -3.46 26.56 12.01
C PHE A 344 -4.86 27.10 12.33
N ILE A 345 -5.21 27.35 13.60
CA ILE A 345 -6.51 27.90 14.00
C ILE A 345 -6.33 29.33 14.51
N ILE A 346 -7.12 30.29 14.01
CA ILE A 346 -7.09 31.66 14.54
C ILE A 346 -7.66 31.69 15.97
N HIS A 347 -6.84 32.17 16.90
CA HIS A 347 -7.27 32.62 18.22
C HIS A 347 -6.96 34.12 18.35
N THR A 348 -7.82 35.01 17.84
CA THR A 348 -7.61 36.46 17.96
C THR A 348 -8.85 37.21 18.44
N GLU A 349 -8.60 38.30 19.19
CA GLU A 349 -9.60 39.25 19.66
C GLU A 349 -10.09 40.16 18.51
N ALA A 350 -11.34 40.61 18.62
CA ALA A 350 -12.21 41.05 17.52
C ALA A 350 -11.72 42.20 16.60
N ALA A 351 -10.65 42.93 16.94
CA ALA A 351 -10.18 44.08 16.17
C ALA A 351 -9.13 43.74 15.09
N GLU A 352 -8.35 42.66 15.25
CA GLU A 352 -7.39 42.20 14.22
C GLU A 352 -8.03 41.26 13.19
N ALA A 353 -9.30 40.89 13.40
CA ALA A 353 -10.02 39.93 12.57
C ALA A 353 -10.51 40.51 11.23
N GLU A 354 -10.69 41.83 11.10
CA GLU A 354 -11.30 42.42 9.89
C GLU A 354 -10.39 42.38 8.64
N GLU A 355 -9.10 42.72 8.75
CA GLU A 355 -8.16 42.66 7.61
C GLU A 355 -7.79 41.21 7.24
N ASP A 356 -7.65 40.32 8.24
CA ASP A 356 -7.33 38.91 8.03
C ASP A 356 -8.49 38.13 7.38
N MET A 357 -9.76 38.54 7.62
CA MET A 357 -10.94 37.94 7.00
C MET A 357 -11.15 38.35 5.55
N LEU A 358 -10.65 39.52 5.15
CA LEU A 358 -10.75 40.02 3.77
C LEU A 358 -9.80 39.28 2.81
N GLN A 359 -8.72 38.68 3.33
CA GLN A 359 -7.71 37.93 2.57
C GLN A 359 -7.88 36.42 2.72
N SER A 360 -8.99 35.88 2.19
CA SER A 360 -9.32 34.47 2.31
C SER A 360 -9.05 33.67 1.02
N LEU A 361 -8.54 32.45 1.20
CA LEU A 361 -8.49 31.38 0.21
C LEU A 361 -9.61 30.38 0.57
N LEU A 362 -10.51 30.09 -0.38
CA LEU A 362 -11.53 29.06 -0.21
C LEU A 362 -10.93 27.68 -0.50
N ILE A 363 -11.07 26.74 0.42
CA ILE A 363 -10.68 25.34 0.23
C ILE A 363 -11.91 24.46 0.32
N LEU A 364 -12.09 23.62 -0.71
CA LEU A 364 -13.14 22.59 -0.74
C LEU A 364 -12.52 21.25 -0.33
N VAL A 365 -12.99 20.71 0.78
CA VAL A 365 -12.57 19.38 1.27
C VAL A 365 -13.74 18.42 1.13
N ALA A 366 -13.57 17.38 0.33
CA ALA A 366 -14.52 16.26 0.24
C ALA A 366 -14.00 15.10 1.11
N ASP A 367 -14.76 14.72 2.14
CA ASP A 367 -14.50 13.52 2.95
C ASP A 367 -15.16 12.27 2.36
N ARG A 368 -14.91 11.11 2.99
CA ARG A 368 -15.45 9.80 2.58
C ARG A 368 -16.99 9.74 2.54
N LYS A 369 -17.68 10.34 3.50
CA LYS A 369 -19.15 10.39 3.60
C LYS A 369 -19.75 11.38 2.59
N ALA A 370 -18.98 12.40 2.24
CA ALA A 370 -19.27 13.36 1.18
C ALA A 370 -19.37 12.71 -0.21
N CYS A 371 -18.61 11.64 -0.48
CA CYS A 371 -18.71 10.86 -1.73
C CYS A 371 -19.98 9.99 -1.82
N GLU A 372 -20.54 9.54 -0.70
CA GLU A 372 -21.73 8.68 -0.65
C GLU A 372 -23.04 9.49 -0.69
N GLU A 373 -23.04 10.68 -0.09
CA GLU A 373 -24.24 11.52 0.05
C GLU A 373 -24.19 12.83 -0.77
N GLY A 374 -23.05 13.11 -1.41
CA GLY A 374 -22.83 14.27 -2.29
C GLY A 374 -22.66 15.59 -1.54
N TRP A 375 -21.83 15.62 -0.49
CA TRP A 375 -21.54 16.83 0.31
C TRP A 375 -20.10 17.32 0.14
N VAL A 376 -19.80 18.55 0.53
CA VAL A 376 -18.44 19.14 0.61
C VAL A 376 -18.34 20.03 1.84
N VAL A 377 -17.13 20.26 2.35
CA VAL A 377 -16.84 21.22 3.42
C VAL A 377 -16.09 22.43 2.87
N HIS A 378 -16.62 23.61 3.13
CA HIS A 378 -16.03 24.92 2.83
C HIS A 378 -15.17 25.36 4.01
N LEU A 379 -13.88 25.56 3.76
CA LEU A 379 -12.94 26.15 4.70
C LEU A 379 -12.41 27.46 4.11
N ALA A 380 -12.37 28.52 4.91
CA ALA A 380 -11.69 29.75 4.53
C ALA A 380 -10.36 29.84 5.29
N ILE A 381 -9.27 30.15 4.59
CA ILE A 381 -7.93 30.29 5.18
C ILE A 381 -7.43 31.70 4.94
N ASN A 382 -6.91 32.38 5.96
CA ASN A 382 -6.34 33.72 5.80
C ASN A 382 -4.95 33.69 5.15
N HIS A 383 -4.39 34.86 4.82
CA HIS A 383 -3.03 34.98 4.27
C HIS A 383 -1.90 34.43 5.17
N LYS A 384 -2.17 34.17 6.46
CA LYS A 384 -1.22 33.57 7.41
C LYS A 384 -1.24 32.04 7.38
N GLY A 385 -2.21 31.43 6.69
CA GLY A 385 -2.41 29.98 6.66
C GLY A 385 -3.29 29.46 7.79
N LEU A 386 -4.02 30.34 8.45
CA LEU A 386 -4.90 30.00 9.56
C LEU A 386 -6.34 29.80 9.05
N VAL A 387 -6.97 28.72 9.47
CA VAL A 387 -8.37 28.41 9.19
C VAL A 387 -9.24 29.41 9.96
N LEU A 388 -10.03 30.18 9.21
CA LEU A 388 -11.03 31.10 9.73
C LEU A 388 -12.15 30.31 10.45
N PRO A 389 -12.86 30.93 11.41
CA PRO A 389 -13.98 30.28 12.11
C PRO A 389 -15.19 29.94 11.21
N PHE A 390 -15.13 30.29 9.92
CA PHE A 390 -16.16 29.98 8.94
C PHE A 390 -15.99 28.56 8.38
N ARG A 391 -16.97 27.69 8.67
CA ARG A 391 -17.07 26.33 8.13
C ARG A 391 -18.50 26.10 7.66
N THR A 392 -18.69 25.64 6.44
CA THR A 392 -20.04 25.30 5.91
C THR A 392 -20.00 23.94 5.22
N ARG A 393 -21.04 23.13 5.41
CA ARG A 393 -21.17 21.82 4.74
C ARG A 393 -22.35 21.91 3.78
N ASP A 394 -22.07 21.76 2.49
CA ASP A 394 -23.05 21.97 1.41
C ASP A 394 -23.09 20.78 0.46
N ARG A 395 -24.17 20.61 -0.32
CA ARG A 395 -24.21 19.57 -1.36
C ARG A 395 -23.26 19.94 -2.49
N ALA A 396 -22.48 18.98 -2.99
CA ALA A 396 -21.54 19.15 -4.09
C ALA A 396 -22.19 19.76 -5.35
N SER A 397 -23.44 19.36 -5.64
CA SER A 397 -24.23 19.89 -6.76
C SER A 397 -24.68 21.35 -6.59
N GLN A 398 -24.61 21.89 -5.38
CA GLN A 398 -25.02 23.26 -5.05
C GLN A 398 -23.82 24.19 -4.86
N VAL A 399 -22.59 23.67 -4.98
CA VAL A 399 -21.36 24.45 -4.79
C VAL A 399 -21.27 25.62 -5.77
N SER A 400 -21.62 25.41 -7.05
CA SER A 400 -21.66 26.50 -8.04
C SER A 400 -22.66 27.59 -7.66
N GLN A 401 -23.84 27.22 -7.12
CA GLN A 401 -24.86 28.18 -6.68
C GLN A 401 -24.40 29.00 -5.46
N TYR A 402 -23.69 28.40 -4.50
CA TYR A 402 -23.24 29.12 -3.30
C TYR A 402 -21.93 29.90 -3.51
N VAL A 403 -21.04 29.42 -4.38
CA VAL A 403 -19.84 30.16 -4.82
C VAL A 403 -20.24 31.37 -5.66
N ALA A 404 -21.27 31.26 -6.51
CA ALA A 404 -21.84 32.39 -7.25
C ALA A 404 -22.64 33.37 -6.35
N ASN A 405 -23.25 32.90 -5.26
CA ASN A 405 -24.07 33.73 -4.36
C ASN A 405 -23.29 34.37 -3.18
N ARG A 406 -21.98 34.14 -3.08
CA ARG A 406 -21.13 34.79 -2.06
C ARG A 406 -20.07 35.67 -2.68
N ASP A 407 -20.47 36.37 -3.72
CA ASP A 407 -19.70 37.47 -4.24
C ASP A 407 -20.25 38.80 -3.71
N ASN A 408 -19.49 39.38 -2.77
CA ASN A 408 -19.35 40.83 -2.70
C ASN A 408 -17.88 41.18 -2.96
N GLY A 409 -17.39 40.61 -4.06
CA GLY A 409 -16.22 41.06 -4.79
C GLY A 409 -16.40 41.14 -6.31
N GLN A 410 -17.29 40.39 -6.97
CA GLN A 410 -17.36 40.29 -8.44
C GLN A 410 -18.75 39.89 -8.98
N ALA A 411 -18.93 39.98 -10.31
CA ALA A 411 -19.87 39.15 -11.06
C ALA A 411 -19.22 38.89 -12.43
N LEU A 412 -18.78 37.67 -12.74
CA LEU A 412 -19.50 36.57 -13.41
C LEU A 412 -19.92 36.80 -14.87
N GLU A 413 -20.22 38.04 -15.30
CA GLU A 413 -20.78 38.35 -16.63
C GLU A 413 -20.55 39.84 -16.94
N GLU A 414 -19.95 40.38 -18.01
CA GLU A 414 -19.45 39.89 -19.31
C GLU A 414 -20.26 38.82 -20.06
N ILE A 415 -21.42 38.43 -19.56
CA ILE A 415 -22.25 37.37 -20.15
C ILE A 415 -23.75 37.65 -19.95
N ALA A 416 -24.22 38.86 -20.25
CA ALA A 416 -25.56 39.05 -20.79
C ALA A 416 -25.63 40.39 -21.50
N ASP A 417 -25.25 40.42 -22.78
CA ASP A 417 -25.29 41.64 -23.59
C ASP A 417 -26.74 41.96 -24.04
N LYS A 418 -27.68 41.01 -23.91
CA LYS A 418 -29.12 41.19 -24.16
C LYS A 418 -30.02 40.36 -23.22
N PRO A 419 -30.67 40.98 -22.21
CA PRO A 419 -31.46 40.28 -21.18
C PRO A 419 -32.68 39.49 -21.69
N ASP A 420 -33.05 39.67 -22.96
CA ASP A 420 -34.30 39.14 -23.53
C ASP A 420 -34.05 38.01 -24.56
N GLN A 421 -32.79 37.67 -24.84
CA GLN A 421 -32.42 36.72 -25.91
C GLN A 421 -31.41 35.64 -25.50
N ASP A 422 -30.72 35.79 -24.37
CA ASP A 422 -29.71 34.81 -23.96
C ASP A 422 -30.37 33.69 -23.12
N GLU A 423 -30.91 32.69 -23.82
CA GLU A 423 -31.14 31.36 -23.26
C GLU A 423 -29.79 30.77 -22.85
N LEU A 424 -29.47 30.79 -21.56
CA LEU A 424 -28.44 29.91 -21.02
C LEU A 424 -28.97 28.48 -21.08
N CYS A 425 -28.58 27.79 -22.16
CA CYS A 425 -28.74 26.35 -22.36
C CYS A 425 -28.34 25.60 -21.09
N MET A 426 -29.34 25.14 -20.35
CA MET A 426 -29.23 23.94 -19.54
C MET A 426 -29.02 22.77 -20.49
N CYS A 427 -27.77 22.41 -20.76
CA CYS A 427 -27.48 21.08 -21.26
C CYS A 427 -27.39 20.15 -20.06
N ASP A 428 -28.38 19.29 -19.91
CA ASP A 428 -28.27 18.04 -19.16
C ASP A 428 -27.02 17.30 -19.65
N GLY A 429 -26.00 17.22 -18.79
CA GLY A 429 -24.72 16.60 -19.14
C GLY A 429 -23.84 16.39 -17.92
N ASP A 430 -23.43 15.14 -17.72
CA ASP A 430 -22.54 14.69 -16.66
C ASP A 430 -21.17 15.40 -16.71
N GLY A 431 -20.79 16.08 -15.63
CA GLY A 431 -19.39 16.23 -15.22
C GLY A 431 -18.56 17.37 -15.84
N TRP A 432 -18.11 18.26 -14.96
CA TRP A 432 -16.84 19.03 -15.01
C TRP A 432 -16.63 20.01 -16.18
N ALA A 433 -16.95 21.29 -15.94
CA ALA A 433 -16.39 22.39 -16.73
C ALA A 433 -15.46 23.25 -15.87
N LEU A 434 -14.23 23.36 -16.38
CA LEU A 434 -13.02 23.96 -15.86
C LEU A 434 -12.95 25.45 -16.27
N TRP A 435 -12.51 26.35 -15.39
CA TRP A 435 -11.83 27.58 -15.80
C TRP A 435 -10.56 27.75 -14.95
N VAL A 436 -9.41 27.65 -15.63
CA VAL A 436 -8.06 27.82 -15.09
C VAL A 436 -7.58 29.21 -15.48
N PHE A 437 -7.07 29.97 -14.51
CA PHE A 437 -6.16 31.10 -14.73
C PHE A 437 -4.86 30.88 -13.96
#